data_AF-A0AA50SIG9-F1
#
_entry.id   AF-A0AA50SIG9-F1
#
_cell.length_a   1.000
_cell.length_b   1.000
_cell.length_c   1.000
_cell.angle_alpha   90.00
_cell.angle_beta   90.00
_cell.angle_gamma   90.00
#
_symmetry.space_group_name_H-M   'P 1'
#
loop_
_entity.id
_entity.type
_entity.pdbx_description
1 polymer ?
#
loop_
_entity_poly.entity_id
_entity_poly.type
_entity_poly.pdbx_seq_one_letter_code
_entity_poly.pdbx_strand_id
1 'polypeptide(L)' 'GRFIAMALYHGRFIYSGFTMPFYKRMLNKKLTMKDIESIDPEFYNSLVWIRDNDIDECGLEMWFSVDFEVLGQVIHHE' A
#
# COMPACT_ATOMS: atom_id res chain seq x y z
N GLY A 1 -16.51 8.71 -1.20
CA GLY A 1 -16.46 9.72 -0.12
C GLY A 1 -17.82 10.02 0.49
N ARG A 2 -18.71 10.72 -0.23
CA ARG A 2 -20.00 11.24 0.31
C ARG A 2 -20.89 10.18 0.96
N PHE A 3 -21.05 9.01 0.34
CA PHE A 3 -21.84 7.91 0.91
C PHE A 3 -21.31 7.43 2.27
N ILE A 4 -19.99 7.23 2.36
CA ILE A 4 -19.31 6.81 3.60
C ILE A 4 -19.48 7.87 4.69
N ALA A 5 -19.35 9.15 4.32
CA ALA A 5 -19.55 10.25 5.25
C ALA A 5 -21.01 10.34 5.76
N MET A 6 -22.00 10.12 4.89
CA MET A 6 -23.42 10.12 5.27
C MET A 6 -23.75 8.97 6.23
N ALA A 7 -23.22 7.78 5.97
CA ALA A 7 -23.44 6.64 6.86
C ALA A 7 -22.82 6.88 8.25
N LEU A 8 -21.61 7.44 8.30
CA LEU A 8 -20.99 7.89 9.56
C LEU A 8 -21.85 8.95 10.26
N TYR A 9 -22.35 9.95 9.53
CA TYR A 9 -23.18 11.03 10.08
C TYR A 9 -24.51 10.53 10.66
N HIS A 10 -25.18 9.59 9.98
CA HIS A 10 -26.45 9.01 10.42
C HIS A 10 -26.29 7.79 11.36
N GLY A 11 -25.06 7.44 11.75
CA GLY A 11 -24.79 6.30 12.63
C GLY A 11 -25.16 4.94 12.02
N ARG A 12 -25.12 4.82 10.70
CA ARG A 12 -25.42 3.58 9.97
C ARG A 12 -24.13 2.83 9.68
N PHE A 13 -24.12 1.54 9.99
CA PHE A 13 -23.00 0.67 9.65
C PHE A 13 -22.95 0.41 8.15
N ILE A 14 -21.74 0.45 7.58
CA ILE A 14 -21.49 0.01 6.20
C ILE A 14 -20.56 -1.18 6.26
N TYR A 15 -20.97 -2.30 5.69
CA TYR A 15 -20.09 -3.43 5.44
C TYR A 15 -19.27 -3.18 4.17
N SER A 16 -18.39 -2.18 4.22
CA SER A 16 -17.67 -1.67 3.03
C SER A 16 -16.31 -2.34 2.78
N GLY A 17 -15.88 -3.28 3.62
CA GLY A 17 -14.66 -4.07 3.36
C GLY A 17 -13.36 -3.26 3.26
N PHE A 18 -13.34 -1.98 3.66
CA PHE A 18 -12.12 -1.18 3.62
C PHE A 18 -11.05 -1.72 4.58
N THR A 19 -9.81 -1.73 4.12
CA THR A 19 -8.65 -2.18 4.89
C THR A 19 -8.21 -1.12 5.92
N MET A 20 -7.49 -1.53 6.97
CA MET A 20 -6.97 -0.61 7.98
C MET A 20 -6.09 0.53 7.42
N PRO A 21 -5.21 0.29 6.43
CA PRO A 21 -4.43 1.35 5.81
C PRO A 21 -5.30 2.43 5.15
N PHE A 22 -6.46 2.06 4.60
CA PHE A 22 -7.41 3.01 4.02
C PHE A 22 -7.96 3.97 5.08
N TYR A 23 -8.35 3.46 6.26
CA TYR A 23 -8.77 4.30 7.38
C TYR A 23 -7.64 5.16 7.93
N LYS A 24 -6.41 4.62 8.04
CA LYS A 24 -5.23 5.41 8.42
C LYS A 24 -5.01 6.58 7.46
N ARG A 25 -5.19 6.37 6.16
CA ARG A 25 -5.08 7.41 5.14
C ARG A 25 -6.16 8.49 5.30
N MET A 26 -7.42 8.09 5.56
CA MET A 26 -8.52 9.03 5.84
C MET A 26 -8.23 9.92 7.07
N LEU A 27 -7.53 9.37 8.06
CA LEU A 27 -7.12 10.10 9.28
C LEU A 27 -5.80 10.86 9.12
N ASN A 28 -5.23 10.95 7.92
CA ASN A 28 -3.89 11.52 7.66
C ASN A 28 -2.79 10.93 8.56
N LYS A 29 -2.91 9.67 8.98
CA LYS A 29 -1.86 8.95 9.70
C LYS A 29 -0.82 8.43 8.71
N LYS A 30 0.46 8.45 9.10
CA LYS A 30 1.54 7.84 8.33
C LYS A 30 1.30 6.34 8.18
N LEU A 31 1.49 5.85 6.97
CA LEU A 31 1.49 4.41 6.68
C LEU A 31 2.84 3.82 7.09
N THR A 32 2.82 2.58 7.55
CA THR A 32 4.00 1.83 8.01
C THR A 32 4.21 0.59 7.16
N MET A 33 5.40 -0.02 7.17
CA MET A 33 5.65 -1.25 6.41
C MET A 33 4.66 -2.38 6.74
N LYS A 34 4.22 -2.47 8.00
CA LYS A 34 3.19 -3.44 8.43
C LYS A 34 1.82 -3.21 7.79
N ASP A 35 1.54 -1.99 7.33
CA ASP A 35 0.29 -1.71 6.62
C ASP A 35 0.28 -2.34 5.22
N ILE A 36 1.46 -2.52 4.61
CA ILE A 36 1.63 -3.16 3.31
C ILE A 36 1.32 -4.65 3.40
N GLU A 37 1.75 -5.34 4.46
CA GLU A 37 1.46 -6.76 4.71
C GLU A 37 -0.05 -7.09 4.61
N SER A 38 -0.91 -6.15 5.05
CA SER A 38 -2.37 -6.34 5.01
C SER A 38 -3.00 -6.13 3.62
N ILE A 39 -2.27 -5.53 2.68
CA ILE A 39 -2.73 -5.22 1.31
C ILE A 39 -2.08 -6.18 0.32
N ASP A 40 -0.77 -6.35 0.42
CA ASP A 40 0.06 -7.13 -0.47
C ASP A 40 1.16 -7.85 0.34
N PRO A 41 0.89 -9.09 0.78
CA PRO A 41 1.85 -9.88 1.52
C PRO A 41 3.11 -10.23 0.71
N GLU A 42 2.98 -10.38 -0.60
CA GLU A 42 4.09 -10.76 -1.48
C GLU A 42 5.10 -9.60 -1.56
N PHE A 43 4.61 -8.40 -1.87
CA PHE A 43 5.44 -7.20 -1.91
C PHE A 43 6.06 -6.90 -0.54
N TYR A 44 5.30 -7.07 0.55
CA TYR A 44 5.83 -6.93 1.90
C TYR A 44 6.98 -7.90 2.18
N ASN A 45 6.85 -9.17 1.80
CA ASN A 45 7.89 -10.17 1.98
C ASN A 45 9.15 -9.83 1.19
N SER A 46 9.01 -9.35 -0.05
CA SER A 46 10.14 -8.87 -0.85
C SER A 46 10.87 -7.71 -0.17
N LEU A 47 10.14 -6.73 0.36
CA LEU A 47 10.73 -5.60 1.10
C LEU A 47 11.41 -6.02 2.40
N VAL A 48 10.82 -6.97 3.13
CA VAL A 48 11.41 -7.55 4.34
C VAL A 48 12.70 -8.29 4.00
N TRP A 49 12.71 -9.07 2.92
CA TRP A 49 13.90 -9.76 2.46
C TRP A 49 15.01 -8.79 2.08
N ILE A 50 14.70 -7.74 1.30
CA ILE A 50 15.67 -6.69 0.92
C ILE A 50 16.24 -5.98 2.17
N ARG A 51 15.42 -5.77 3.20
CA ARG A 51 15.85 -5.13 4.45
C ARG A 51 16.79 -6.02 5.27
N ASP A 52 16.53 -7.33 5.31
CA ASP A 52 17.17 -8.26 6.23
C ASP A 52 18.38 -9.00 5.61
N ASN A 53 18.64 -8.84 4.31
CA ASN A 53 19.76 -9.45 3.60
C ASN A 53 20.70 -8.39 3.00
N ASP A 54 21.95 -8.77 2.76
CA ASP A 54 22.91 -7.91 2.05
C ASP A 54 22.62 -7.94 0.54
N ILE A 55 22.21 -6.80 0.00
CA ILE A 55 21.83 -6.63 -1.41
C ILE A 55 23.04 -6.54 -2.35
N ASP A 56 24.22 -6.16 -1.85
CA ASP A 56 25.42 -6.00 -2.66
C ASP A 56 25.96 -7.36 -3.12
N GLU A 57 25.78 -8.40 -2.29
CA GLU A 57 26.18 -9.79 -2.63
C GLU A 57 25.16 -10.49 -3.54
N CYS A 58 23.94 -9.99 -3.63
CA CYS A 58 22.83 -10.68 -4.32
C CYS A 58 22.65 -10.26 -5.79
N GLY A 59 23.38 -9.24 -6.27
CA GLY A 59 23.36 -8.81 -7.67
C GLY A 59 21.98 -8.40 -8.18
N LEU A 60 21.15 -7.81 -7.31
CA LEU A 60 19.72 -7.54 -7.57
C LEU A 60 19.43 -6.36 -8.51
N GLU A 61 20.46 -5.64 -8.98
CA GLU A 61 20.39 -4.53 -9.96
C GLU A 61 19.13 -3.63 -9.81
N MET A 62 18.84 -3.21 -8.57
CA MET A 62 17.70 -2.36 -8.27
C MET A 62 18.06 -0.88 -8.43
N TRP A 63 17.08 -0.10 -8.92
CA TRP A 63 17.17 1.33 -9.07
C TRP A 63 16.08 2.01 -8.24
N PHE A 64 16.23 3.31 -7.93
CA PHE A 64 15.18 4.10 -7.30
C PHE A 64 14.13 4.49 -8.35
N SER A 65 13.52 3.50 -8.98
CA SER A 65 12.45 3.68 -9.98
C SER A 65 11.39 2.60 -9.80
N VAL A 66 10.16 2.91 -10.19
CA VAL A 66 9.03 1.97 -10.10
C VAL A 66 8.10 2.15 -11.30
N ASP A 67 7.55 1.02 -11.75
CA ASP A 67 6.64 0.97 -12.88
C ASP A 67 5.22 0.74 -12.39
N PHE A 68 4.30 1.56 -12.88
CA PHE A 68 2.87 1.44 -12.58
C PHE A 68 2.12 1.06 -13.85
N GLU A 69 1.33 -0.01 -13.79
CA GLU A 69 0.35 -0.29 -14.83
C GLU A 69 -0.97 0.41 -14.49
N VAL A 70 -1.34 1.42 -15.30
CA VAL A 70 -2.58 2.17 -15.13
C VAL A 70 -3.37 2.13 -16.42
N LEU A 71 -4.55 1.52 -16.39
CA LEU A 71 -5.45 1.38 -17.54
C LEU A 71 -4.77 0.71 -18.76
N GLY A 72 -3.87 -0.24 -18.52
CA GLY A 72 -3.12 -0.97 -19.56
C GLY A 72 -1.93 -0.20 -20.14
N GLN A 73 -1.59 0.97 -19.59
CA GLN A 73 -0.36 1.70 -19.93
C GLN A 73 0.65 1.55 -18.80
N VAL A 74 1.90 1.22 -19.16
CA VAL A 74 3.02 1.18 -18.23
C VAL A 74 3.57 2.60 -18.09
N ILE A 75 3.59 3.10 -16.86
CA ILE A 75 4.09 4.42 -16.48
C ILE A 75 5.32 4.21 -15.62
N HIS A 76 6.48 4.66 -16.10
CA HIS A 76 7.73 4.64 -15.37
C HIS A 76 7.84 5.89 -14.48
N HIS A 77 8.20 5.71 -13.21
CA HIS A 77 8.46 6.78 -12.25
C HIS A 77 9.86 6.63 -11.65
N GLU A 78 10.69 7.67 -11.78
CA GLU A 78 11.99 7.82 -11.12
C GLU A 78 11.86 8.67 -9.85
#